data_AF-A0AAN6PJF1-F1
#
_entry.id   AF-A0AAN6PJF1-F1
#
_cell.length_a   1.000
_cell.length_b   1.000
_cell.length_c   1.000
_cell.angle_alpha   90.00
_cell.angle_beta   90.00
_cell.angle_gamma   90.00
#
_symmetry.space_group_name_H-M   'P 1'
#
loop_
_entity.id
_entity.type
_entity.pdbx_description
1 polymer ?
#
loop_
_entity_poly.entity_id
_entity_poly.type
_entity_poly.pdbx_seq_one_letter_code
_entity_poly.pdbx_strand_id
1 'polypeptide(L)'
;MPPTIPQRGGPSGLRAGIAGKTVPKTGAKRHRKIIKDCIRGITKPAIRRLARRGGVKRISATIYDDAREALKTFLSTVIRDVVTYTEYRNAKTVTANDVIFALRRIGRPIYGFDPETYPGPNAKKKAAIARVPHDSDVD
;
A
#
# COMPACT_ATOMS: atom_id res chain seq x y z
N MET A 1 -30.73 -4.26 -18.96
CA MET A 1 -29.54 -4.45 -19.81
C MET A 1 -28.39 -4.95 -18.95
N PRO A 2 -27.75 -6.09 -19.27
CA PRO A 2 -26.56 -6.53 -18.55
C PRO A 2 -25.33 -5.67 -18.95
N PRO A 3 -24.41 -5.37 -18.02
CA PRO A 3 -23.21 -4.58 -18.34
C PRO A 3 -22.19 -5.42 -19.15
N THR A 4 -21.69 -4.84 -20.23
CA THR A 4 -20.68 -5.43 -21.12
C THR A 4 -19.30 -5.47 -20.46
N ILE A 5 -18.64 -6.63 -20.54
CA ILE A 5 -17.25 -6.83 -20.08
C ILE A 5 -16.32 -6.27 -21.18
N PRO A 6 -15.43 -5.29 -20.90
CA PRO A 6 -14.50 -4.80 -21.91
C PRO A 6 -13.46 -5.89 -22.22
N GLN A 7 -13.46 -6.35 -23.47
CA GLN A 7 -12.48 -7.26 -24.03
C GLN A 7 -11.11 -6.54 -24.03
N ARG A 8 -10.22 -6.89 -23.09
CA ARG A 8 -8.83 -6.42 -23.10
C ARG A 8 -8.17 -6.92 -24.37
N GLY A 9 -7.98 -6.03 -25.35
CA GLY A 9 -7.09 -6.23 -26.48
C GLY A 9 -5.65 -6.36 -25.98
N GLY A 10 -5.26 -7.57 -25.61
CA GLY A 10 -3.86 -7.98 -25.53
C GLY A 10 -3.38 -8.37 -26.92
N PRO A 11 -2.11 -8.09 -27.29
CA PRO A 11 -1.62 -8.42 -28.62
C PRO A 11 -1.59 -9.95 -28.81
N SER A 12 -2.55 -10.42 -29.60
CA SER A 12 -2.51 -11.69 -30.30
C SER A 12 -1.46 -11.60 -31.41
N GLY A 13 -0.45 -12.46 -31.36
CA GLY A 13 0.51 -12.60 -32.46
C GLY A 13 1.94 -12.29 -32.04
N LEU A 14 2.61 -13.36 -31.62
CA LEU A 14 4.05 -13.48 -31.67
C LEU A 14 4.51 -13.23 -33.12
N ARG A 15 5.01 -12.03 -33.43
CA ARG A 15 5.89 -11.83 -34.57
C ARG A 15 7.29 -11.56 -34.04
N ALA A 16 8.13 -12.58 -34.16
CA ALA A 16 9.57 -12.46 -34.05
C ALA A 16 10.05 -11.49 -35.15
N GLY A 17 10.31 -10.25 -34.73
CA GLY A 17 10.96 -9.22 -35.53
C GLY A 17 12.17 -8.74 -34.77
N ILE A 18 13.35 -9.05 -35.28
CA ILE A 18 14.65 -8.57 -34.80
C ILE A 18 14.71 -7.07 -35.08
N ALA A 19 14.26 -6.26 -34.12
CA ALA A 19 14.52 -4.82 -34.05
C ALA A 19 14.12 -4.29 -32.68
N GLY A 20 15.09 -3.75 -31.94
CA GLY A 20 14.84 -2.94 -30.75
C GLY A 20 15.19 -3.63 -29.43
N LYS A 21 16.36 -3.25 -28.89
CA LYS A 21 16.78 -3.37 -27.48
C LYS A 21 15.97 -4.38 -26.65
N THR A 22 16.19 -5.67 -26.91
CA THR A 22 15.70 -6.73 -26.04
C THR A 22 16.48 -6.65 -24.72
N VAL A 23 15.85 -6.06 -23.71
CA VAL A 23 16.29 -6.21 -22.32
C VAL A 23 16.36 -7.72 -22.04
N PRO A 24 17.47 -8.25 -21.50
CA PRO A 24 17.55 -9.66 -21.17
C PRO A 24 16.38 -10.06 -20.27
N LYS A 25 15.68 -11.14 -20.62
CA LYS A 25 14.59 -11.75 -19.82
C LYS A 25 15.05 -12.33 -18.48
N THR A 26 16.26 -11.98 -18.03
CA THR A 26 16.84 -12.38 -16.75
C THR A 26 17.08 -11.13 -15.90
N GLY A 27 16.10 -10.85 -15.03
CA GLY A 27 16.23 -10.08 -13.79
C GLY A 27 17.32 -9.01 -13.72
N ALA A 28 17.24 -7.97 -14.55
CA ALA A 28 18.00 -6.75 -14.29
C ALA A 28 17.67 -6.28 -12.86
N LYS A 29 18.65 -6.38 -11.94
CA LYS A 29 18.52 -5.90 -10.57
C LYS A 29 18.15 -4.42 -10.65
N ARG A 30 16.88 -4.12 -10.35
CA ARG A 30 16.43 -2.74 -10.26
C ARG A 30 17.15 -2.13 -9.07
N HIS A 31 18.08 -1.21 -9.36
CA HIS A 31 18.72 -0.43 -8.33
C HIS A 31 17.63 0.23 -7.48
N ARG A 32 17.76 0.10 -6.16
CA ARG A 32 16.83 0.69 -5.20
C ARG A 32 16.80 2.20 -5.47
N LYS A 33 15.60 2.77 -5.67
CA LYS A 33 15.47 4.23 -5.80
C LYS A 33 16.11 4.87 -4.58
N ILE A 34 17.01 5.83 -4.82
CA ILE A 34 17.54 6.69 -3.77
C ILE A 34 16.34 7.40 -3.13
N ILE A 35 16.23 7.27 -1.81
CA ILE A 35 15.17 7.90 -1.03
C ILE A 35 15.45 9.41 -1.07
N LYS A 36 14.61 10.14 -1.82
CA LYS A 36 14.59 11.60 -1.82
C LYS A 36 13.69 12.08 -0.69
N ASP A 37 13.82 13.34 -0.29
CA ASP A 37 12.92 13.92 0.71
C ASP A 37 11.47 13.93 0.20
N CYS A 38 10.67 12.99 0.70
CA CYS A 38 9.27 12.80 0.30
C CYS A 38 8.33 13.82 0.96
N ILE A 39 8.81 14.65 1.89
CA ILE A 39 7.94 15.51 2.69
C ILE A 39 7.18 16.55 1.85
N ARG A 40 7.82 17.04 0.77
CA ARG A 40 7.20 17.96 -0.19
C ARG A 40 6.18 17.27 -1.11
N GLY A 41 6.17 15.94 -1.15
CA GLY A 41 5.12 15.14 -1.79
C GLY A 41 3.75 15.33 -1.14
N ILE A 42 3.71 15.81 0.11
CA ILE A 42 2.49 16.27 0.76
C ILE A 42 2.22 17.70 0.32
N THR A 43 1.39 17.79 -0.73
CA THR A 43 1.11 19.03 -1.45
C THR A 43 0.23 19.97 -0.62
N LYS A 44 0.36 21.30 -0.88
CA LYS A 44 -0.52 22.32 -0.28
C LYS A 44 -2.02 22.00 -0.39
N PRO A 45 -2.56 21.53 -1.54
CA PRO A 45 -3.98 21.15 -1.62
C PRO A 45 -4.34 19.95 -0.74
N ALA A 46 -3.43 19.00 -0.49
CA ALA A 46 -3.69 17.89 0.43
C ALA A 46 -3.88 18.37 1.88
N ILE A 47 -2.97 19.25 2.34
CA ILE A 47 -3.06 19.88 3.66
C ILE A 47 -4.34 20.72 3.76
N ARG A 48 -4.68 21.46 2.70
CA ARG A 48 -5.94 22.22 2.65
C ARG A 48 -7.15 21.30 2.81
N ARG A 49 -7.22 20.17 2.12
CA ARG A 49 -8.33 19.20 2.25
C ARG A 49 -8.47 18.68 3.69
N LEU A 50 -7.35 18.38 4.36
CA LEU A 50 -7.36 17.95 5.77
C LEU A 50 -7.88 19.06 6.69
N ALA A 51 -7.34 20.28 6.56
CA ALA A 51 -7.75 21.42 7.37
C ALA A 51 -9.24 21.78 7.15
N ARG A 52 -9.73 21.69 5.91
CA ARG A 52 -11.17 21.88 5.62
C ARG A 52 -12.03 20.82 6.28
N ARG A 53 -11.63 19.54 6.25
CA ARG A 53 -12.33 18.47 6.97
C ARG A 53 -12.36 18.73 8.49
N GLY A 54 -11.31 19.35 9.02
CA GLY A 54 -11.26 19.80 10.42
C GLY A 54 -11.99 21.12 10.71
N GLY A 55 -12.77 21.68 9.78
CA GLY A 55 -13.55 22.91 10.00
C GLY A 55 -12.75 24.21 9.94
N VAL A 56 -11.51 24.19 9.47
CA VAL A 56 -10.66 25.39 9.41
C VAL A 56 -11.13 26.33 8.30
N LYS A 57 -11.48 27.58 8.64
CA LYS A 57 -12.02 28.60 7.70
C LYS A 57 -10.96 29.40 6.93
N ARG A 58 -9.82 29.74 7.55
CA ARG A 58 -8.69 30.44 6.91
C ARG A 58 -7.39 29.76 7.31
N ILE A 59 -6.42 29.69 6.39
CA ILE A 59 -5.16 28.98 6.61
C ILE A 59 -4.02 29.94 6.24
N SER A 60 -3.13 30.22 7.19
CA SER A 60 -1.92 31.02 6.95
C SER A 60 -0.91 30.26 6.08
N ALA A 61 0.03 30.98 5.47
CA ALA A 61 1.07 30.41 4.62
C ALA A 61 2.10 29.57 5.42
N THR A 62 2.38 29.92 6.67
CA THR A 62 3.37 29.23 7.52
C THR A 62 2.95 27.80 7.88
N ILE A 63 1.63 27.58 8.04
CA ILE A 63 1.04 26.30 8.45
C ILE A 63 1.39 25.14 7.50
N TYR A 64 1.69 25.40 6.23
CA TYR A 64 2.01 24.30 5.30
C TYR A 64 3.31 23.58 5.67
N ASP A 65 4.29 24.31 6.21
CA ASP A 65 5.58 23.72 6.60
C ASP A 65 5.50 23.12 8.00
N ASP A 66 4.83 23.81 8.93
CA ASP A 66 4.58 23.28 10.28
C ASP A 66 3.79 21.96 10.24
N ALA A 67 2.75 21.87 9.38
CA ALA A 67 1.96 20.65 9.23
C ALA A 67 2.78 19.49 8.66
N ARG A 68 3.78 19.78 7.81
CA ARG A 68 4.71 18.76 7.30
C ARG A 68 5.62 18.25 8.41
N GLU A 69 6.18 19.16 9.20
CA GLU A 69 7.03 18.79 10.33
C GLU A 69 6.26 17.96 11.36
N ALA A 70 5.08 18.40 11.76
CA ALA A 70 4.22 17.68 12.70
C ALA A 70 3.91 16.26 12.22
N LEU A 71 3.61 16.09 10.92
CA LEU A 71 3.37 14.77 10.35
C LEU A 71 4.63 13.91 10.34
N LYS A 72 5.79 14.47 10.01
CA LYS A 72 7.07 13.75 10.01
C LYS A 72 7.40 13.24 11.41
N THR A 73 7.21 14.07 12.44
CA THR A 73 7.44 13.70 13.84
C THR A 73 6.49 12.59 14.30
N PHE A 74 5.20 12.71 13.95
CA PHE A 74 4.21 11.68 14.25
C PHE A 74 4.57 10.34 13.61
N LEU A 75 4.81 10.31 12.29
CA LEU A 75 5.17 9.08 11.57
C LEU A 75 6.49 8.50 12.05
N SER A 76 7.48 9.31 12.40
CA SER A 76 8.76 8.82 12.94
C SER A 76 8.56 8.08 14.25
N THR A 77 7.66 8.57 15.11
CA THR A 77 7.36 7.91 16.39
C THR A 77 6.64 6.59 16.16
N VAL A 78 5.59 6.58 15.32
CA VAL A 78 4.84 5.35 15.02
C VAL A 78 5.72 4.30 14.34
N ILE A 79 6.53 4.68 13.35
CA ILE A 79 7.35 3.74 12.58
C ILE A 79 8.43 3.10 13.46
N ARG A 80 9.02 3.83 14.41
CA ARG A 80 9.97 3.24 15.37
C ARG A 80 9.35 2.06 16.12
N ASP A 81 8.13 2.24 16.60
CA ASP A 81 7.41 1.20 17.34
C ASP A 81 7.06 0.01 16.45
N VAL A 82 6.59 0.29 15.22
CA VAL A 82 6.27 -0.74 14.23
C VAL A 82 7.49 -1.58 13.89
N VAL A 83 8.66 -0.96 13.74
CA VAL A 83 9.92 -1.67 13.48
C VAL A 83 10.28 -2.56 14.68
N THR A 84 10.13 -2.08 15.91
CA THR A 84 10.37 -2.90 17.11
C THR A 84 9.48 -4.15 17.15
N TYR A 85 8.18 -4.03 16.81
CA TYR A 85 7.29 -5.21 16.74
C TYR A 85 7.68 -6.17 15.61
N THR A 86 8.09 -5.63 14.47
CA THR A 86 8.52 -6.43 13.32
C THR A 86 9.80 -7.22 13.64
N GLU A 87 10.75 -6.58 14.32
CA GLU A 87 12.00 -7.19 14.79
C GLU A 87 11.77 -8.25 15.86
N TYR A 88 10.83 -8.01 16.80
CA TYR A 88 10.43 -8.98 17.81
C TYR A 88 9.91 -10.28 17.21
N ARG A 89 9.25 -10.21 16.03
CA ARG A 89 8.79 -11.39 15.27
C ARG A 89 9.89 -12.02 14.39
N ASN A 90 11.10 -11.47 14.38
CA ASN A 90 12.19 -11.85 13.46
C ASN A 90 11.80 -11.76 11.97
N ALA A 91 10.90 -10.84 11.62
CA ALA A 91 10.45 -10.64 10.25
C ALA A 91 11.17 -9.47 9.57
N LYS A 92 11.24 -9.48 8.24
CA LYS A 92 11.74 -8.35 7.42
C LYS A 92 10.61 -7.55 6.77
N THR A 93 9.37 -7.95 7.01
CA THR A 93 8.18 -7.41 6.36
C THR A 93 7.23 -6.91 7.43
N VAL A 94 6.95 -5.61 7.40
CA VAL A 94 5.95 -4.97 8.27
C VAL A 94 4.56 -5.47 7.87
N THR A 95 3.79 -5.92 8.85
CA THR A 95 2.41 -6.37 8.67
C THR A 95 1.41 -5.33 9.21
N ALA A 96 0.14 -5.47 8.84
CA ALA A 96 -0.93 -4.59 9.36
C ALA A 96 -1.08 -4.71 10.89
N ASN A 97 -0.87 -5.91 11.44
CA ASN A 97 -0.94 -6.16 12.88
C ASN A 97 0.13 -5.36 13.65
N ASP A 98 1.34 -5.24 13.11
CA ASP A 98 2.43 -4.48 13.74
C ASP A 98 2.05 -2.98 13.87
N VAL A 99 1.34 -2.45 12.87
CA VAL A 99 0.82 -1.07 12.87
C VAL A 99 -0.33 -0.91 13.88
N ILE A 100 -1.26 -1.88 13.94
CA ILE A 100 -2.36 -1.87 14.90
C ILE A 100 -1.83 -1.85 16.34
N PHE A 101 -0.82 -2.67 16.64
CA PHE A 101 -0.22 -2.72 17.97
C PHE A 101 0.52 -1.44 18.34
N ALA A 102 1.32 -0.89 17.42
CA ALA A 102 2.00 0.40 17.63
C ALA A 102 1.00 1.54 17.88
N LEU A 103 -0.08 1.60 17.11
CA LEU A 103 -1.12 2.62 17.27
C LEU A 103 -1.92 2.44 18.57
N ARG A 104 -2.17 1.20 19.00
CA ARG A 104 -2.82 0.91 20.28
C ARG A 104 -1.97 1.34 21.46
N ARG A 105 -0.65 1.22 21.37
CA ARG A 105 0.31 1.70 22.39
C ARG A 105 0.26 3.22 22.60
N ILE A 106 0.07 3.98 21.52
CA ILE A 106 -0.03 5.46 21.54
C ILE A 106 -1.44 5.91 21.97
N GLY A 107 -2.38 4.99 22.19
CA GLY A 107 -3.78 5.30 22.54
C GLY A 107 -4.62 5.77 21.34
N ARG A 108 -4.21 5.44 20.12
CA ARG A 108 -4.92 5.79 18.87
C ARG A 108 -5.24 4.53 18.04
N PRO A 109 -6.04 3.58 18.56
CA PRO A 109 -6.34 2.34 17.85
C PRO A 109 -7.04 2.62 16.51
N ILE A 110 -6.73 1.81 15.50
CA ILE A 110 -7.38 1.86 14.19
C ILE A 110 -8.15 0.56 13.96
N TYR A 111 -9.38 0.66 13.47
CA TYR A 111 -10.29 -0.47 13.27
C TYR A 111 -10.43 -0.83 11.79
N GLY A 112 -10.84 -2.06 11.50
CA GLY A 112 -11.14 -2.52 10.14
C GLY A 112 -9.92 -2.97 9.34
N PHE A 113 -8.76 -3.11 9.99
CA PHE A 113 -7.53 -3.64 9.38
C PHE A 113 -7.17 -5.03 9.90
N ASP A 114 -8.02 -5.61 10.75
CA ASP A 114 -7.83 -6.97 11.26
C ASP A 114 -8.04 -7.99 10.14
N PRO A 115 -7.36 -9.15 10.20
CA PRO A 115 -7.47 -10.20 9.18
C PRO A 115 -8.90 -10.67 8.90
N GLU A 116 -9.79 -10.60 9.89
CA GLU A 116 -11.20 -10.97 9.73
C GLU A 116 -12.03 -9.91 9.02
N THR A 117 -11.70 -8.62 9.21
CA THR A 117 -12.47 -7.51 8.63
C THR A 117 -11.92 -7.07 7.28
N TYR A 118 -10.60 -7.20 7.06
CA TYR A 118 -9.95 -6.90 5.79
C TYR A 118 -9.20 -8.12 5.24
N PRO A 119 -9.91 -9.07 4.63
CA PRO A 119 -9.30 -10.12 3.84
C PRO A 119 -8.72 -9.43 2.60
N GLY A 120 -7.42 -9.11 2.62
CA GLY A 120 -6.75 -8.32 1.59
C GLY A 120 -7.03 -8.81 0.15
N PRO A 121 -6.66 -8.06 -0.90
CA PRO A 121 -7.14 -8.31 -2.27
C PRO A 121 -6.99 -9.76 -2.80
N ASN A 122 -6.01 -10.51 -2.29
CA ASN A 122 -5.76 -11.91 -2.66
C ASN A 122 -6.54 -12.95 -1.83
N ALA A 123 -7.19 -12.56 -0.74
CA ALA A 123 -8.01 -13.43 0.08
C ALA A 123 -9.30 -13.85 -0.65
N LYS A 124 -9.89 -12.96 -1.48
CA LYS A 124 -11.00 -13.32 -2.38
C LYS A 124 -10.59 -14.40 -3.39
N LYS A 125 -9.34 -14.36 -3.89
CA LYS A 125 -8.78 -15.42 -4.75
C LYS A 125 -8.56 -16.73 -3.98
N LYS A 126 -8.00 -16.68 -2.76
CA LYS A 126 -7.81 -17.88 -1.93
C LYS A 126 -9.14 -18.53 -1.53
N ALA A 127 -10.14 -17.75 -1.15
CA ALA A 127 -11.47 -18.25 -0.83
C ALA A 127 -12.21 -18.83 -2.05
N ALA A 128 -11.96 -18.32 -3.25
CA ALA A 128 -12.48 -18.90 -4.49
C ALA A 128 -11.78 -20.22 -4.84
N ILE A 129 -10.46 -20.30 -4.67
CA ILE A 129 -9.67 -21.52 -4.92
C ILE A 129 -10.02 -22.63 -3.93
N ALA A 130 -10.17 -22.30 -2.63
CA ALA A 130 -10.54 -23.27 -1.59
C ALA A 130 -12.00 -23.78 -1.69
N ARG A 131 -12.83 -23.15 -2.53
CA ARG A 131 -14.22 -23.56 -2.78
C ARG A 131 -14.38 -24.40 -4.05
N VAL A 132 -13.31 -24.65 -4.81
CA VAL A 132 -13.35 -25.57 -5.96
C VAL A 132 -13.20 -26.98 -5.40
N PRO A 133 -14.20 -27.87 -5.57
CA PRO A 133 -14.04 -29.27 -5.23
C PRO A 133 -12.88 -29.84 -6.03
N HIS A 134 -11.87 -30.39 -5.36
CA HIS A 134 -10.92 -31.27 -6.00
C HIS A 134 -11.64 -32.59 -6.23
N ASP A 135 -12.18 -32.79 -7.43
CA ASP A 135 -12.57 -34.12 -7.90
C ASP A 135 -11.28 -34.94 -8.02
N SER A 136 -10.91 -35.63 -6.94
CA SER A 136 -9.80 -36.58 -6.92
C SER A 136 -10.19 -37.94 -6.35
N ASP A 137 -11.48 -38.26 -6.29
CA ASP A 137 -11.98 -39.59 -5.90
C ASP A 137 -12.93 -40.11 -7.00
N VAL A 138 -12.34 -40.63 -8.09
CA VAL A 138 -13.02 -41.56 -9.01
C VAL A 138 -12.11 -42.77 -9.15
N ASP A 139 -12.32 -43.73 -8.26
CA ASP A 139 -12.00 -45.15 -8.47
C ASP A 139 -13.22 -45.86 -9.09
#